data_AF-A0A8S2W3B8-F1
#
_entry.id   AF-A0A8S2W3B8-F1
#
_cell.length_a   1.000
_cell.length_b   1.000
_cell.length_c   1.000
_cell.angle_alpha   90.00
_cell.angle_beta   90.00
_cell.angle_gamma   90.00
#
_symmetry.space_group_name_H-M   'P 1'
#
loop_
_entity.id
_entity.type
_entity.pdbx_description
1 polymer ?
#
loop_
_entity_poly.entity_id
_entity_poly.type
_entity_poly.pdbx_seq_one_letter_code
_entity_poly.pdbx_strand_id
1 'polypeptide(L)'
;GETTLDMEYMAAMGAGIVTDYISSKNDEVSFTPFFTKLALLESDKRNIVPLVYSISYGLDSKEAGLKIVRMNDIQFMKLGVSGKTVFVSAGDDGVSSSKGCTKRFIAVYPASSPYITSVGATQLILGDKSNCRYIPQERSKCLEEIVAYTNDLTECSITSGGGFSIYHTRPTWQKAMVQNYLSTAKKRLPPLTYFKKNNRAYPDITLLGHDYSTKEKGGKDNAFEDGTSASSPATAGLFSLINDQRLKLGLKPLGFVNPLLYQLAKTNPEAFYDIVKGKNNCNTQSVCCPYGFEAQKGYDPVTGIGSINHELLMKLLTEK
;
A
#
# COMPACT_ATOMS: atom_id res chain seq x y z
N GLY A 1 -15.97 9.82 5.87
CA GLY A 1 -14.71 9.07 5.87
C GLY A 1 -14.08 9.02 4.49
N GLU A 2 -14.18 7.88 3.79
CA GLU A 2 -13.26 7.48 2.71
C GLU A 2 -12.85 8.54 1.67
N THR A 3 -13.79 9.10 0.88
CA THR A 3 -13.42 10.08 -0.15
C THR A 3 -12.76 11.33 0.43
N THR A 4 -13.13 11.74 1.65
CA THR A 4 -12.50 12.88 2.34
C THR A 4 -11.06 12.54 2.73
N LEU A 5 -10.84 11.39 3.35
CA LEU A 5 -9.52 10.90 3.75
C LEU A 5 -8.57 10.83 2.54
N ASP A 6 -9.03 10.18 1.46
CA ASP A 6 -8.26 10.06 0.22
C ASP A 6 -7.86 11.43 -0.33
N MET A 7 -8.82 12.35 -0.40
CA MET A 7 -8.60 13.65 -1.01
C MET A 7 -7.72 14.56 -0.17
N GLU A 8 -7.97 14.63 1.14
CA GLU A 8 -7.21 15.48 2.04
C GLU A 8 -5.74 15.06 2.09
N TYR A 9 -5.47 13.76 2.23
CA TYR A 9 -4.10 13.27 2.38
C TYR A 9 -3.36 13.11 1.07
N MET A 10 -4.02 12.79 -0.04
CA MET A 10 -3.36 12.86 -1.35
C MET A 10 -2.97 14.31 -1.69
N ALA A 11 -3.84 15.28 -1.42
CA ALA A 11 -3.55 16.70 -1.69
C ALA A 11 -2.53 17.29 -0.70
N ALA A 12 -2.58 16.91 0.58
CA ALA A 12 -1.61 17.37 1.58
C ALA A 12 -0.21 16.83 1.29
N MET A 13 -0.09 15.54 0.98
CA MET A 13 1.19 14.90 0.68
C MET A 13 1.69 15.20 -0.73
N GLY A 14 0.78 15.60 -1.63
CA GLY A 14 1.03 16.08 -2.98
C GLY A 14 0.83 17.59 -3.13
N ALA A 15 1.28 18.38 -2.15
CA ALA A 15 0.99 19.80 -2.08
C ALA A 15 1.34 20.55 -3.39
N GLY A 16 0.37 21.29 -3.92
CA GLY A 16 0.52 22.03 -5.19
C GLY A 16 0.27 21.21 -6.46
N ILE A 17 -0.04 19.91 -6.34
CA ILE A 17 -0.45 19.06 -7.46
C ILE A 17 -1.98 19.06 -7.58
N VAL A 18 -2.49 19.26 -8.79
CA VAL A 18 -3.92 19.14 -9.09
C VAL A 18 -4.37 17.72 -8.79
N THR A 19 -5.32 17.59 -7.86
CA THR A 19 -5.87 16.30 -7.44
C THR A 19 -7.36 16.27 -7.76
N ASP A 20 -7.82 15.14 -8.30
CA ASP A 20 -9.22 14.89 -8.66
C ASP A 20 -9.64 13.52 -8.11
N TYR A 21 -10.94 13.25 -8.04
CA TYR A 21 -11.47 11.99 -7.55
C TYR A 21 -12.38 11.29 -8.56
N ILE A 22 -12.41 9.97 -8.44
CA ILE A 22 -13.31 9.10 -9.19
C ILE A 22 -14.06 8.27 -8.17
N SER A 23 -15.37 8.49 -8.05
CA SER A 23 -16.26 7.63 -7.29
C SER A 23 -17.26 6.95 -8.21
N SER A 24 -17.55 5.69 -7.93
CA SER A 24 -18.62 4.90 -8.54
C SER A 24 -19.47 4.26 -7.45
N LYS A 25 -20.70 3.86 -7.75
CA LYS A 25 -21.54 3.14 -6.78
C LYS A 25 -20.91 1.78 -6.44
N ASN A 26 -21.05 1.35 -5.19
CA ASN A 26 -20.32 0.25 -4.53
C ASN A 26 -20.64 -1.17 -5.04
N ASP A 27 -21.46 -1.34 -6.08
CA ASP A 27 -22.03 -2.65 -6.44
C ASP A 27 -21.25 -3.37 -7.56
N GLU A 28 -20.17 -2.77 -8.08
CA GLU A 28 -19.40 -3.37 -9.18
C GLU A 28 -18.10 -4.00 -8.70
N VAL A 29 -18.07 -5.34 -8.69
CA VAL A 29 -16.84 -6.15 -8.56
C VAL A 29 -15.85 -5.85 -9.69
N SER A 30 -16.35 -5.35 -10.82
CA SER A 30 -15.56 -4.93 -11.96
C SER A 30 -15.14 -3.48 -11.81
N PHE A 31 -13.83 -3.18 -11.85
CA PHE A 31 -13.28 -1.81 -11.87
C PHE A 31 -13.59 -1.10 -13.22
N THR A 32 -14.60 -1.56 -13.95
CA THR A 32 -15.03 -1.04 -15.25
C THR A 32 -15.39 0.44 -15.20
N PRO A 33 -16.12 0.97 -14.19
CA PRO A 33 -16.44 2.40 -14.15
C PRO A 33 -15.19 3.25 -14.03
N PHE A 34 -14.22 2.82 -13.21
CA PHE A 34 -12.92 3.46 -13.06
C PHE A 34 -12.17 3.51 -14.40
N PHE A 35 -11.99 2.36 -15.07
CA PHE A 35 -11.29 2.31 -16.36
C PHE A 35 -12.04 3.05 -17.48
N THR A 36 -13.38 3.05 -17.46
CA THR A 36 -14.19 3.78 -18.44
C THR A 36 -14.05 5.28 -18.26
N LYS A 37 -14.13 5.80 -17.02
CA LYS A 37 -13.88 7.23 -16.75
C LYS A 37 -12.48 7.63 -17.17
N LEU A 38 -11.48 6.80 -16.91
CA LEU A 38 -10.10 7.04 -17.32
C LEU A 38 -9.95 7.09 -18.85
N ALA A 39 -10.55 6.14 -19.58
CA ALA A 39 -10.54 6.14 -21.04
C ALA A 39 -11.23 7.39 -21.63
N LEU A 40 -12.33 7.85 -21.01
CA LEU A 40 -13.00 9.09 -21.42
C LEU A 40 -12.11 10.32 -21.17
N LEU A 41 -11.44 10.39 -20.02
CA LEU A 41 -10.49 11.46 -19.73
C LEU A 41 -9.36 11.50 -20.77
N GLU A 42 -8.80 10.35 -21.13
CA GLU A 42 -7.74 10.24 -22.13
C GLU A 42 -8.18 10.54 -23.57
N SER A 43 -9.47 10.40 -23.88
CA SER A 43 -10.00 10.59 -25.24
C SER A 43 -10.06 12.06 -25.68
N ASP A 44 -10.11 13.01 -24.74
CA ASP A 44 -10.11 14.44 -25.02
C ASP A 44 -8.78 15.07 -24.59
N LYS A 45 -8.02 15.54 -25.58
CA LYS A 45 -6.68 16.15 -25.38
C LYS A 45 -6.70 17.43 -24.54
N ARG A 46 -7.87 18.02 -24.29
CA ARG A 46 -8.02 19.18 -23.41
C ARG A 46 -8.00 18.80 -21.93
N ASN A 47 -8.21 17.52 -21.61
CA ASN A 47 -8.21 17.05 -20.24
C ASN A 47 -6.79 16.93 -19.69
N ILE A 48 -6.64 17.25 -18.41
CA ILE A 48 -5.45 16.90 -17.63
C ILE A 48 -5.61 15.42 -17.24
N VAL A 49 -4.72 14.56 -17.76
CA VAL A 49 -4.71 13.14 -17.45
C VAL A 49 -3.76 12.89 -16.26
N PRO A 50 -4.24 12.35 -15.13
CA PRO A 50 -3.37 12.05 -13.99
C PRO A 50 -2.28 11.04 -14.35
N LEU A 51 -1.09 11.22 -13.77
CA LEU A 51 0.03 10.29 -13.90
C LEU A 51 0.14 9.33 -12.72
N VAL A 52 -0.56 9.63 -11.62
CA VAL A 52 -0.57 8.85 -10.39
C VAL A 52 -2.02 8.68 -9.95
N TYR A 53 -2.37 7.46 -9.54
CA TYR A 53 -3.69 7.08 -9.06
C TYR A 53 -3.53 6.38 -7.72
N SER A 54 -4.45 6.66 -6.78
CA SER A 54 -4.67 5.86 -5.57
C SER A 54 -6.02 5.18 -5.67
N ILE A 55 -6.10 3.93 -5.23
CA ILE A 55 -7.34 3.15 -5.14
C ILE A 55 -7.44 2.60 -3.72
N SER A 56 -8.37 3.18 -2.96
CA SER A 56 -8.70 2.75 -1.59
C SER A 56 -9.95 1.86 -1.62
N TYR A 57 -9.86 0.75 -2.36
CA TYR A 57 -10.95 -0.23 -2.50
C TYR A 57 -10.39 -1.61 -2.81
N GLY A 58 -10.96 -2.62 -2.17
CA GLY A 58 -10.58 -4.00 -2.40
C GLY A 58 -11.64 -5.00 -1.95
N LEU A 59 -11.55 -6.21 -2.49
CA LEU A 59 -12.45 -7.33 -2.24
C LEU A 59 -11.66 -8.60 -1.98
N ASP A 60 -12.29 -9.64 -1.43
CA ASP A 60 -11.72 -10.98 -1.43
C ASP A 60 -11.42 -11.39 -2.89
N SER A 61 -10.17 -11.78 -3.17
CA SER A 61 -9.76 -12.22 -4.51
C SER A 61 -10.66 -13.35 -5.05
N LYS A 62 -11.18 -14.23 -4.20
CA LYS A 62 -12.12 -15.27 -4.63
C LYS A 62 -13.45 -14.68 -5.10
N GLU A 63 -13.96 -13.67 -4.42
CA GLU A 63 -15.20 -12.98 -4.79
C GLU A 63 -15.02 -12.18 -6.08
N ALA A 64 -13.85 -11.54 -6.25
CA ALA A 64 -13.50 -10.87 -7.51
C ALA A 64 -13.59 -11.84 -8.71
N GLY A 65 -13.11 -13.08 -8.52
CA GLY A 65 -13.15 -14.11 -9.54
C GLY A 65 -12.11 -13.94 -10.65
N LEU A 66 -11.54 -15.06 -11.11
CA LEU A 66 -10.39 -15.07 -12.03
C LEU A 66 -10.63 -14.28 -13.33
N LYS A 67 -11.86 -14.28 -13.87
CA LYS A 67 -12.18 -13.58 -15.12
C LYS A 67 -12.05 -12.06 -14.95
N ILE A 68 -12.66 -11.49 -13.91
CA ILE A 68 -12.60 -10.05 -13.63
C ILE A 68 -11.19 -9.63 -13.27
N VAL A 69 -10.49 -10.43 -12.46
CA VAL A 69 -9.08 -10.22 -12.13
C VAL A 69 -8.22 -10.09 -13.39
N ARG A 70 -8.32 -11.04 -14.33
CA ARG A 70 -7.57 -10.99 -15.59
C ARG A 70 -7.92 -9.77 -16.44
N MET A 71 -9.20 -9.40 -16.48
CA MET A 71 -9.67 -8.24 -17.25
C MET A 71 -9.09 -6.93 -16.68
N ASN A 72 -9.17 -6.75 -15.36
CA ASN A 72 -8.64 -5.58 -14.67
C ASN A 72 -7.11 -5.52 -14.75
N ASP A 73 -6.42 -6.65 -14.63
CA ASP A 73 -4.96 -6.74 -14.78
C ASP A 73 -4.47 -6.28 -16.15
N ILE A 74 -5.21 -6.59 -17.22
CA ILE A 74 -4.90 -6.06 -18.57
C ILE A 74 -4.99 -4.53 -18.58
N GLN A 75 -5.93 -3.94 -17.85
CA GLN A 75 -6.04 -2.48 -17.77
C GLN A 75 -4.92 -1.88 -16.92
N PHE A 76 -4.56 -2.49 -15.79
CA PHE A 76 -3.41 -2.06 -14.99
C PHE A 76 -2.10 -2.16 -15.79
N MET A 77 -1.92 -3.20 -16.61
CA MET A 77 -0.79 -3.29 -17.55
C MET A 77 -0.76 -2.13 -18.53
N LYS A 78 -1.90 -1.77 -19.14
CA LYS A 78 -2.02 -0.63 -20.05
C LYS A 78 -1.65 0.69 -19.37
N LEU A 79 -2.12 0.91 -18.14
CA LEU A 79 -1.76 2.08 -17.34
C LEU A 79 -0.23 2.14 -17.14
N GLY A 80 0.36 1.03 -16.70
CA GLY A 80 1.80 0.92 -16.48
C GLY A 80 2.65 1.25 -17.72
N VAL A 81 2.33 0.66 -18.88
CA VAL A 81 3.06 0.96 -20.14
C VAL A 81 2.78 2.36 -20.68
N SER A 82 1.67 2.99 -20.28
CA SER A 82 1.37 4.40 -20.61
C SER A 82 2.06 5.41 -19.68
N GLY A 83 2.92 4.95 -18.76
CA GLY A 83 3.65 5.83 -17.84
C GLY A 83 2.84 6.27 -16.61
N LYS A 84 1.75 5.56 -16.28
CA LYS A 84 0.93 5.84 -15.10
C LYS A 84 1.30 4.94 -13.93
N THR A 85 1.28 5.51 -12.73
CA THR A 85 1.54 4.82 -11.47
C THR A 85 0.21 4.57 -10.75
N VAL A 86 -0.03 3.34 -10.29
CA VAL A 86 -1.26 2.99 -9.56
C VAL A 86 -0.87 2.41 -8.21
N PHE A 87 -1.31 3.09 -7.14
CA PHE A 87 -1.21 2.65 -5.76
C PHE A 87 -2.55 2.08 -5.31
N VAL A 88 -2.51 0.97 -4.56
CA VAL A 88 -3.71 0.30 -4.05
C VAL A 88 -3.52 -0.05 -2.59
N SER A 89 -4.49 0.28 -1.75
CA SER A 89 -4.51 -0.10 -0.33
C SER A 89 -4.46 -1.63 -0.18
N ALA A 90 -3.64 -2.14 0.75
CA ALA A 90 -3.46 -3.57 0.94
C ALA A 90 -4.62 -4.28 1.66
N GLY A 91 -5.52 -3.50 2.28
CA GLY A 91 -6.65 -3.95 3.10
C GLY A 91 -6.37 -3.82 4.60
N ASP A 92 -7.42 -3.90 5.41
CA ASP A 92 -7.39 -3.50 6.83
C ASP A 92 -7.68 -4.64 7.81
N ASP A 93 -7.88 -5.84 7.28
CA ASP A 93 -8.31 -7.03 8.02
C ASP A 93 -7.24 -8.12 8.14
N GLY A 94 -5.97 -7.72 8.03
CA GLY A 94 -4.82 -8.63 8.06
C GLY A 94 -4.97 -9.78 7.05
N VAL A 95 -4.86 -11.02 7.53
CA VAL A 95 -4.96 -12.24 6.71
C VAL A 95 -6.36 -12.86 6.63
N SER A 96 -7.34 -12.33 7.38
CA SER A 96 -8.65 -12.97 7.58
C SER A 96 -9.82 -12.28 6.88
N SER A 97 -9.65 -11.04 6.39
CA SER A 97 -10.80 -10.23 5.91
C SER A 97 -11.89 -10.08 6.99
N SER A 98 -13.03 -9.50 6.61
CA SER A 98 -14.25 -9.42 7.44
C SER A 98 -14.91 -10.79 7.67
N LYS A 99 -14.41 -11.86 7.03
CA LYS A 99 -14.92 -13.25 7.14
C LYS A 99 -14.39 -14.01 8.36
N GLY A 100 -13.44 -13.44 9.10
CA GLY A 100 -12.82 -14.06 10.26
C GLY A 100 -11.86 -15.22 9.90
N CYS A 101 -11.48 -15.98 10.91
CA CYS A 101 -10.39 -16.95 10.78
C CYS A 101 -10.79 -18.19 9.98
N THR A 102 -10.17 -18.38 8.81
CA THR A 102 -10.39 -19.56 7.97
C THR A 102 -9.12 -20.42 7.84
N LYS A 103 -9.24 -21.61 7.25
CA LYS A 103 -8.09 -22.50 6.96
C LYS A 103 -7.19 -22.01 5.82
N ARG A 104 -7.55 -20.92 5.16
CA ARG A 104 -6.75 -20.24 4.13
C ARG A 104 -6.79 -18.73 4.34
N PHE A 105 -5.66 -18.07 4.19
CA PHE A 105 -5.64 -16.62 4.20
C PHE A 105 -6.39 -16.05 2.99
N ILE A 106 -6.97 -14.87 3.20
CA ILE A 106 -7.76 -14.17 2.21
C ILE A 106 -6.89 -13.09 1.60
N ALA A 107 -6.61 -13.23 0.31
CA ALA A 107 -5.89 -12.21 -0.44
C ALA A 107 -6.86 -11.13 -0.92
N VAL A 108 -6.47 -9.87 -0.82
CA VAL A 108 -7.27 -8.72 -1.29
C VAL A 108 -6.93 -8.43 -2.75
N TYR A 109 -7.94 -8.18 -3.58
CA TYR A 109 -7.81 -7.69 -4.95
C TYR A 109 -8.39 -6.27 -5.04
N PRO A 110 -7.71 -5.29 -5.66
CA PRO A 110 -6.60 -5.41 -6.61
C PRO A 110 -5.19 -5.38 -5.99
N ALA A 111 -5.06 -5.24 -4.66
CA ALA A 111 -3.77 -5.23 -3.96
C ALA A 111 -2.84 -6.40 -4.35
N SER A 112 -3.41 -7.60 -4.57
CA SER A 112 -2.67 -8.78 -4.98
C SER A 112 -2.35 -8.89 -6.48
N SER A 113 -2.70 -7.89 -7.30
CA SER A 113 -2.25 -7.77 -8.70
C SER A 113 -0.75 -7.44 -8.75
N PRO A 114 0.03 -8.04 -9.67
CA PRO A 114 1.44 -7.71 -9.84
C PRO A 114 1.67 -6.45 -10.69
N TYR A 115 0.61 -5.80 -11.18
CA TYR A 115 0.69 -4.65 -12.12
C TYR A 115 0.34 -3.31 -11.47
N ILE A 116 0.23 -3.30 -10.15
CA ILE A 116 0.01 -2.13 -9.30
C ILE A 116 1.03 -2.15 -8.17
N THR A 117 1.17 -1.03 -7.46
CA THR A 117 1.96 -0.96 -6.23
C THR A 117 1.01 -1.08 -5.04
N SER A 118 1.11 -2.17 -4.28
CA SER A 118 0.28 -2.37 -3.10
C SER A 118 0.92 -1.68 -1.89
N VAL A 119 0.11 -0.91 -1.16
CA VAL A 119 0.54 -0.09 -0.02
C VAL A 119 -0.09 -0.62 1.27
N GLY A 120 0.75 -1.13 2.17
CA GLY A 120 0.36 -1.50 3.53
C GLY A 120 0.31 -0.32 4.49
N ALA A 121 -0.04 -0.61 5.74
CA ALA A 121 -0.13 0.38 6.81
C ALA A 121 0.84 0.08 7.97
N THR A 122 1.43 1.14 8.49
CA THR A 122 2.21 1.15 9.73
C THR A 122 1.61 2.11 10.74
N GLN A 123 2.07 2.00 11.98
CA GLN A 123 1.75 2.93 13.06
C GLN A 123 3.02 3.28 13.84
N LEU A 124 3.02 4.44 14.49
CA LEU A 124 4.08 4.84 15.40
C LEU A 124 3.68 4.48 16.84
N ILE A 125 4.60 3.86 17.57
CA ILE A 125 4.47 3.64 19.01
C ILE A 125 5.66 4.27 19.75
N LEU A 126 5.53 4.46 21.06
CA LEU A 126 6.69 4.80 21.89
C LEU A 126 7.69 3.64 21.87
N GLY A 127 8.85 3.86 21.28
CA GLY A 127 9.92 2.89 21.11
C GLY A 127 10.87 2.84 22.30
N ASP A 128 11.64 1.74 22.37
CA ASP A 128 12.83 1.66 23.22
C ASP A 128 14.01 2.42 22.56
N LYS A 129 14.91 2.99 23.36
CA LYS A 129 15.98 3.91 22.95
C LYS A 129 16.90 3.38 21.84
N SER A 130 16.92 2.07 21.60
CA SER A 130 17.80 1.40 20.64
C SER A 130 17.36 1.47 19.17
N ASN A 131 16.09 1.82 18.88
CA ASN A 131 15.51 1.81 17.51
C ASN A 131 14.76 3.12 17.15
N CYS A 132 15.13 4.23 17.78
CA CYS A 132 14.36 5.47 17.68
C CYS A 132 14.42 6.12 16.30
N ARG A 133 13.26 6.60 15.86
CA ARG A 133 13.16 7.74 14.95
C ARG A 133 12.77 8.97 15.76
N TYR A 134 13.66 9.95 15.79
CA TYR A 134 13.43 11.20 16.51
C TYR A 134 12.62 12.16 15.62
N ILE A 135 11.53 12.69 16.17
CA ILE A 135 10.85 13.85 15.58
C ILE A 135 11.74 15.09 15.86
N PRO A 136 12.12 15.88 14.84
CA PRO A 136 12.94 17.08 15.03
C PRO A 136 12.35 18.07 16.03
N GLN A 137 11.02 18.18 16.12
CA GLN A 137 10.29 19.08 17.02
C GLN A 137 10.06 18.54 18.44
N GLU A 138 10.14 17.23 18.69
CA GLU A 138 9.91 16.62 20.02
C GLU A 138 11.05 15.66 20.41
N ARG A 139 12.23 16.25 20.71
CA ARG A 139 13.48 15.56 21.10
C ARG A 139 13.40 14.68 22.37
N SER A 140 12.21 14.40 22.90
CA SER A 140 12.01 13.66 24.15
C SER A 140 11.28 12.32 23.98
N LYS A 141 10.67 12.04 22.82
CA LYS A 141 9.93 10.79 22.58
C LYS A 141 10.59 9.98 21.47
N CYS A 142 11.00 8.77 21.81
CA CYS A 142 11.45 7.76 20.86
C CYS A 142 10.22 7.18 20.18
N LEU A 143 10.10 7.32 18.86
CA LEU A 143 9.05 6.63 18.11
C LEU A 143 9.65 5.45 17.34
N GLU A 144 8.96 4.32 17.42
CA GLU A 144 9.25 3.14 16.62
C GLU A 144 8.08 2.91 15.67
N GLU A 145 8.40 2.72 14.39
CA GLU A 145 7.41 2.36 13.39
C GLU A 145 7.26 0.84 13.35
N ILE A 146 6.03 0.38 13.49
CA ILE A 146 5.65 -1.03 13.51
C ILE A 146 4.49 -1.28 12.56
N VAL A 147 4.19 -2.54 12.27
CA VAL A 147 2.97 -2.94 11.56
C VAL A 147 1.75 -2.29 12.20
N ALA A 148 0.85 -1.68 11.42
CA ALA A 148 -0.45 -1.25 11.94
C ALA A 148 -1.26 -2.49 12.35
N TYR A 149 -1.64 -2.57 13.62
CA TYR A 149 -2.30 -3.75 14.16
C TYR A 149 -3.37 -3.38 15.17
N THR A 150 -4.50 -4.06 15.08
CA THR A 150 -5.61 -3.79 15.97
C THR A 150 -5.28 -4.26 17.38
N ASN A 151 -5.37 -3.35 18.34
CA ASN A 151 -5.26 -3.66 19.76
C ASN A 151 -5.67 -2.45 20.60
N ASP A 152 -6.13 -2.71 21.82
CA ASP A 152 -6.61 -1.68 22.74
C ASP A 152 -5.50 -0.75 23.25
N LEU A 153 -4.22 -1.12 23.15
CA LEU A 153 -3.10 -0.31 23.68
C LEU A 153 -2.69 0.82 22.74
N THR A 154 -2.84 0.62 21.43
CA THR A 154 -2.48 1.63 20.42
C THR A 154 -3.69 2.26 19.76
N GLU A 155 -4.91 1.85 20.13
CA GLU A 155 -6.17 2.38 19.59
C GLU A 155 -6.28 2.33 18.06
N CYS A 156 -5.43 1.53 17.41
CA CYS A 156 -5.48 1.32 15.97
C CYS A 156 -6.64 0.37 15.67
N SER A 157 -7.54 0.80 14.80
CA SER A 157 -8.76 0.05 14.45
C SER A 157 -8.56 -0.95 13.31
N ILE A 158 -7.37 -0.96 12.69
CA ILE A 158 -7.05 -1.79 11.53
C ILE A 158 -5.87 -2.71 11.78
N THR A 159 -5.76 -3.75 10.96
CA THR A 159 -4.55 -4.57 10.86
C THR A 159 -4.09 -4.60 9.41
N SER A 160 -2.87 -4.16 9.14
CA SER A 160 -2.36 -4.05 7.77
C SER A 160 -2.49 -5.36 6.98
N GLY A 161 -3.19 -5.28 5.86
CA GLY A 161 -3.39 -6.36 4.92
C GLY A 161 -2.09 -6.75 4.24
N GLY A 162 -1.98 -8.04 3.91
CA GLY A 162 -0.78 -8.57 3.31
C GLY A 162 -0.84 -10.10 3.20
N GLY A 163 -0.02 -10.65 2.32
CA GLY A 163 0.05 -12.09 2.10
C GLY A 163 0.45 -12.43 0.68
N PHE A 164 -0.22 -13.45 0.13
CA PHE A 164 0.12 -14.00 -1.19
C PHE A 164 -1.13 -14.10 -2.05
N SER A 165 -1.06 -13.60 -3.29
CA SER A 165 -2.11 -13.74 -4.29
C SER A 165 -2.52 -15.21 -4.46
N ILE A 166 -3.80 -15.45 -4.75
CA ILE A 166 -4.29 -16.79 -5.11
C ILE A 166 -4.26 -17.06 -6.62
N TYR A 167 -4.07 -16.04 -7.46
CA TYR A 167 -4.12 -16.14 -8.92
C TYR A 167 -2.79 -15.86 -9.63
N HIS A 168 -1.96 -14.97 -9.08
CA HIS A 168 -0.77 -14.48 -9.77
C HIS A 168 0.49 -15.19 -9.30
N THR A 169 1.22 -15.80 -10.22
CA THR A 169 2.57 -16.29 -9.97
C THR A 169 3.49 -15.13 -9.57
N ARG A 170 4.52 -15.42 -8.78
CA ARG A 170 5.45 -14.37 -8.33
C ARG A 170 6.15 -13.70 -9.52
N PRO A 171 6.13 -12.36 -9.63
CA PRO A 171 6.88 -11.66 -10.65
C PRO A 171 8.39 -11.72 -10.38
N THR A 172 9.18 -11.63 -11.44
CA THR A 172 10.64 -11.84 -11.38
C THR A 172 11.35 -10.81 -10.50
N TRP A 173 10.94 -9.55 -10.52
CA TRP A 173 11.47 -8.48 -9.68
C TRP A 173 11.30 -8.74 -8.18
N GLN A 174 10.30 -9.54 -7.80
CA GLN A 174 10.01 -9.88 -6.41
C GLN A 174 10.73 -11.14 -5.92
N LYS A 175 11.28 -11.93 -6.84
CA LYS A 175 11.62 -13.34 -6.60
C LYS A 175 12.62 -13.52 -5.45
N ALA A 176 13.73 -12.78 -5.50
CA ALA A 176 14.82 -12.93 -4.54
C ALA A 176 14.40 -12.54 -3.12
N MET A 177 13.73 -11.39 -2.97
CA MET A 177 13.30 -10.87 -1.67
C MET A 177 12.27 -11.79 -0.98
N VAL A 178 11.28 -12.28 -1.72
CA VAL A 178 10.29 -13.20 -1.13
C VAL A 178 10.88 -14.58 -0.84
N GLN A 179 11.84 -15.05 -1.66
CA GLN A 179 12.57 -16.28 -1.36
C GLN A 179 13.38 -16.13 -0.07
N ASN A 180 14.03 -14.98 0.13
CA ASN A 180 14.73 -14.67 1.37
C ASN A 180 13.77 -14.73 2.56
N TYR A 181 12.63 -14.02 2.51
CA TYR A 181 11.60 -14.08 3.56
C TYR A 181 11.17 -15.52 3.88
N LEU A 182 10.81 -16.31 2.87
CA LEU A 182 10.35 -17.69 3.08
C LEU A 182 11.44 -18.58 3.70
N SER A 183 12.72 -18.26 3.49
CA SER A 183 13.84 -19.00 4.06
C SER A 183 14.14 -18.60 5.51
N THR A 184 14.15 -17.30 5.81
CA THR A 184 14.50 -16.75 7.13
C THR A 184 13.34 -16.87 8.12
N ALA A 185 12.11 -16.73 7.64
CA ALA A 185 10.90 -16.86 8.44
C ALA A 185 10.48 -18.32 8.68
N LYS A 186 11.21 -19.34 8.19
CA LYS A 186 10.74 -20.74 8.11
C LYS A 186 10.07 -21.29 9.37
N LYS A 187 10.55 -20.94 10.58
CA LYS A 187 9.97 -21.39 11.87
C LYS A 187 8.73 -20.59 12.31
N ARG A 188 8.56 -19.39 11.77
CA ARG A 188 7.50 -18.41 12.10
C ARG A 188 6.46 -18.30 10.98
N LEU A 189 6.69 -18.98 9.85
CA LEU A 189 5.72 -19.04 8.77
C LEU A 189 4.45 -19.76 9.21
N PRO A 190 3.28 -19.26 8.81
CA PRO A 190 2.04 -20.02 8.84
C PRO A 190 2.18 -21.37 8.14
N PRO A 191 1.35 -22.37 8.48
CA PRO A 191 1.35 -23.63 7.75
C PRO A 191 1.13 -23.38 6.26
N LEU A 192 1.91 -24.06 5.40
CA LEU A 192 1.89 -23.82 3.95
C LEU A 192 0.52 -24.09 3.29
N THR A 193 -0.41 -24.73 4.00
CA THR A 193 -1.81 -24.90 3.58
C THR A 193 -2.60 -23.59 3.57
N TYR A 194 -2.17 -22.58 4.33
CA TYR A 194 -2.87 -21.30 4.46
C TYR A 194 -2.64 -20.36 3.28
N PHE A 195 -1.53 -20.48 2.54
CA PHE A 195 -1.16 -19.51 1.50
C PHE A 195 -0.40 -20.13 0.32
N LYS A 196 -0.41 -19.44 -0.83
CA LYS A 196 0.27 -19.87 -2.04
C LYS A 196 1.71 -19.35 -2.06
N LYS A 197 2.64 -20.07 -1.43
CA LYS A 197 4.05 -19.65 -1.25
C LYS A 197 4.85 -19.33 -2.52
N ASN A 198 4.36 -19.63 -3.74
CA ASN A 198 5.03 -19.34 -5.02
C ASN A 198 4.40 -18.16 -5.77
N ASN A 199 3.37 -17.55 -5.21
CA ASN A 199 2.61 -16.47 -5.85
C ASN A 199 3.18 -15.09 -5.49
N ARG A 200 2.63 -14.05 -6.14
CA ARG A 200 2.89 -12.64 -5.82
C ARG A 200 2.62 -12.40 -4.34
N ALA A 201 3.63 -11.98 -3.59
CA ALA A 201 3.47 -11.56 -2.19
C ALA A 201 3.13 -10.07 -2.15
N TYR A 202 2.36 -9.57 -1.20
CA TYR A 202 2.03 -8.13 -1.07
C TYR A 202 1.91 -7.76 0.43
N PRO A 203 2.02 -6.49 0.83
CA PRO A 203 2.20 -5.29 0.01
C PRO A 203 3.60 -5.18 -0.63
N ASP A 204 3.82 -4.13 -1.43
CA ASP A 204 5.12 -3.80 -2.02
C ASP A 204 5.89 -2.81 -1.14
N ILE A 205 5.21 -1.80 -0.61
CA ILE A 205 5.71 -0.80 0.33
C ILE A 205 4.64 -0.51 1.39
N THR A 206 4.97 0.28 2.40
CA THR A 206 4.00 0.73 3.40
C THR A 206 4.15 2.23 3.66
N LEU A 207 3.15 2.84 4.28
CA LEU A 207 3.27 4.15 4.92
C LEU A 207 2.40 4.14 6.18
N LEU A 208 2.49 5.18 7.00
CA LEU A 208 1.60 5.34 8.15
C LEU A 208 0.14 5.22 7.70
N GLY A 209 -0.65 4.52 8.50
CA GLY A 209 -2.09 4.32 8.27
C GLY A 209 -2.88 4.32 9.57
N HIS A 210 -2.37 5.00 10.59
CA HIS A 210 -3.03 5.17 11.88
C HIS A 210 -2.97 6.64 12.31
N ASP A 211 -4.04 7.11 12.95
CA ASP A 211 -4.16 8.45 13.54
C ASP A 211 -4.17 9.59 12.49
N TYR A 212 -4.92 9.39 11.40
CA TYR A 212 -5.09 10.38 10.35
C TYR A 212 -6.24 11.34 10.70
N SER A 213 -5.90 12.58 11.04
CA SER A 213 -6.87 13.65 11.29
C SER A 213 -7.47 14.17 9.98
N THR A 214 -8.76 13.92 9.76
CA THR A 214 -9.54 14.47 8.65
C THR A 214 -10.57 15.49 9.11
N LYS A 215 -11.04 16.33 8.18
CA LYS A 215 -12.12 17.29 8.44
C LYS A 215 -13.32 17.08 7.52
N GLU A 216 -14.31 16.35 8.02
CA GLU A 216 -15.54 16.16 7.26
C GLU A 216 -16.25 17.49 6.94
N LYS A 217 -16.86 17.55 5.75
CA LYS A 217 -17.54 18.75 5.26
C LYS A 217 -18.68 19.17 6.19
N GLY A 218 -18.51 20.30 6.87
CA GLY A 218 -19.48 20.83 7.84
C GLY A 218 -19.27 20.35 9.28
N GLY A 219 -18.25 19.52 9.53
CA GLY A 219 -17.81 19.13 10.87
C GLY A 219 -17.11 20.27 11.60
N LYS A 220 -17.39 20.40 12.91
CA LYS A 220 -16.71 21.37 13.78
C LYS A 220 -15.38 20.83 14.30
N ASP A 221 -15.32 19.52 14.55
CA ASP A 221 -14.16 18.81 15.10
C ASP A 221 -13.51 17.92 14.05
N ASN A 222 -12.27 17.50 14.32
CA ASN A 222 -11.55 16.54 13.48
C ASN A 222 -12.08 15.12 13.72
N ALA A 223 -12.11 14.30 12.67
CA ALA A 223 -12.27 12.85 12.78
C ALA A 223 -10.89 12.20 12.65
N PHE A 224 -10.63 11.15 13.42
CA PHE A 224 -9.40 10.37 13.33
C PHE A 224 -9.70 9.05 12.64
N GLU A 225 -9.00 8.81 11.54
CA GLU A 225 -9.21 7.67 10.66
C GLU A 225 -7.97 6.80 10.64
N ASP A 226 -8.18 5.50 10.47
CA ASP A 226 -7.13 4.51 10.24
C ASP A 226 -7.38 3.80 8.92
N GLY A 227 -6.34 3.20 8.36
CA GLY A 227 -6.46 2.29 7.23
C GLY A 227 -5.27 2.32 6.29
N THR A 228 -5.13 1.24 5.55
CA THR A 228 -4.34 1.24 4.31
C THR A 228 -4.90 2.26 3.30
N SER A 229 -6.19 2.58 3.41
CA SER A 229 -6.87 3.71 2.77
C SER A 229 -6.29 5.08 3.11
N ALA A 230 -5.59 5.26 4.23
CA ALA A 230 -4.85 6.48 4.53
C ALA A 230 -3.45 6.46 3.90
N SER A 231 -2.77 5.32 3.99
CA SER A 231 -1.38 5.13 3.53
C SER A 231 -1.23 5.22 2.00
N SER A 232 -2.20 4.68 1.23
CA SER A 232 -2.17 4.65 -0.24
C SER A 232 -2.26 6.05 -0.88
N PRO A 233 -3.26 6.91 -0.57
CA PRO A 233 -3.35 8.26 -1.12
C PRO A 233 -2.19 9.15 -0.67
N ALA A 234 -1.73 9.02 0.58
CA ALA A 234 -0.54 9.72 1.06
C ALA A 234 0.70 9.35 0.23
N THR A 235 0.89 8.05 -0.06
CA THR A 235 1.96 7.56 -0.95
C THR A 235 1.81 8.12 -2.37
N ALA A 236 0.58 8.14 -2.91
CA ALA A 236 0.31 8.68 -4.23
C ALA A 236 0.64 10.19 -4.34
N GLY A 237 0.34 10.97 -3.30
CA GLY A 237 0.73 12.38 -3.19
C GLY A 237 2.25 12.56 -3.24
N LEU A 238 2.99 11.79 -2.44
CA LEU A 238 4.45 11.82 -2.40
C LEU A 238 5.10 11.46 -3.75
N PHE A 239 4.60 10.44 -4.44
CA PHE A 239 5.08 10.08 -5.78
C PHE A 239 4.66 11.08 -6.87
N SER A 240 3.57 11.81 -6.67
CA SER A 240 3.18 12.91 -7.56
C SER A 240 4.18 14.05 -7.50
N LEU A 241 4.70 14.40 -6.32
CA LEU A 241 5.80 15.36 -6.19
C LEU A 241 7.07 14.89 -6.90
N ILE A 242 7.40 13.60 -6.83
CA ILE A 242 8.55 13.05 -7.55
C ILE A 242 8.36 13.19 -9.07
N ASN A 243 7.17 12.86 -9.59
CA ASN A 243 6.86 13.06 -11.00
C ASN A 243 6.90 14.53 -11.42
N ASP A 244 6.40 15.45 -10.59
CA ASP A 244 6.49 16.90 -10.84
C ASP A 244 7.94 17.36 -10.97
N GLN A 245 8.80 16.97 -10.03
CA GLN A 245 10.23 17.29 -10.08
C GLN A 245 10.92 16.67 -11.30
N ARG A 246 10.60 15.42 -11.64
CA ARG A 246 11.09 14.76 -12.86
C ARG A 246 10.71 15.54 -14.11
N LEU A 247 9.45 15.95 -14.23
CA LEU A 247 8.94 16.70 -15.38
C LEU A 247 9.60 18.08 -15.49
N LYS A 248 9.80 18.79 -14.37
CA LYS A 248 10.56 20.07 -14.34
C LYS A 248 11.99 19.92 -14.84
N LEU A 249 12.60 18.75 -14.65
CA LEU A 249 13.95 18.43 -15.13
C LEU A 249 13.98 17.88 -16.57
N GLY A 250 12.81 17.74 -17.22
CA GLY A 250 12.68 17.15 -18.55
C GLY A 250 12.76 15.62 -18.57
N LEU A 251 12.62 14.96 -17.42
CA LEU A 251 12.57 13.50 -17.30
C LEU A 251 11.13 13.00 -17.51
N LYS A 252 10.99 11.74 -17.92
CA LYS A 252 9.68 11.08 -18.07
C LYS A 252 9.09 10.72 -16.69
N PRO A 253 7.76 10.64 -16.54
CA PRO A 253 7.16 10.12 -15.31
C PRO A 253 7.57 8.67 -15.05
N LEU A 254 7.43 8.23 -13.80
CA LEU A 254 7.90 6.94 -13.33
C LEU A 254 7.15 5.74 -13.94
N GLY A 255 5.83 5.84 -14.12
CA GLY A 255 4.99 4.73 -14.59
C GLY A 255 4.89 3.58 -13.60
N PHE A 256 4.99 2.34 -14.08
CA PHE A 256 4.93 1.17 -13.20
C PHE A 256 6.20 1.02 -12.36
N VAL A 257 6.10 1.31 -11.05
CA VAL A 257 7.26 1.49 -10.17
C VAL A 257 7.79 0.22 -9.48
N ASN A 258 7.05 -0.90 -9.42
CA ASN A 258 7.51 -2.05 -8.62
C ASN A 258 8.91 -2.55 -9.00
N PRO A 259 9.27 -2.80 -10.28
CA PRO A 259 10.62 -3.26 -10.60
C PRO A 259 11.70 -2.29 -10.10
N LEU A 260 11.43 -0.98 -10.19
CA LEU A 260 12.32 0.07 -9.73
C LEU A 260 12.44 0.10 -8.21
N LEU A 261 11.33 -0.01 -7.46
CA LEU A 261 11.34 -0.03 -6.00
C LEU A 261 12.11 -1.24 -5.46
N TYR A 262 11.89 -2.43 -6.03
CA TYR A 262 12.63 -3.64 -5.62
C TYR A 262 14.12 -3.57 -5.99
N GLN A 263 14.46 -2.88 -7.08
CA GLN A 263 15.85 -2.61 -7.41
C GLN A 263 16.49 -1.63 -6.41
N LEU A 264 15.82 -0.52 -6.11
CA LEU A 264 16.29 0.46 -5.13
C LEU A 264 16.43 -0.15 -3.74
N ALA A 265 15.51 -0.99 -3.31
CA ALA A 265 15.61 -1.70 -2.03
C ALA A 265 16.85 -2.61 -1.94
N LYS A 266 17.41 -3.02 -3.09
CA LYS A 266 18.67 -3.77 -3.16
C LYS A 266 19.90 -2.87 -3.20
N THR A 267 19.85 -1.75 -3.94
CA THR A 267 21.03 -0.89 -4.17
C THR A 267 21.16 0.25 -3.19
N ASN A 268 20.03 0.70 -2.64
CA ASN A 268 19.83 1.85 -1.75
C ASN A 268 18.79 1.50 -0.69
N PRO A 269 19.04 0.46 0.16
CA PRO A 269 18.09 0.03 1.17
C PRO A 269 17.67 1.17 2.12
N GLU A 270 18.52 2.18 2.31
CA GLU A 270 18.27 3.38 3.13
C GLU A 270 17.21 4.35 2.54
N ALA A 271 16.78 4.13 1.29
CA ALA A 271 15.60 4.75 0.71
C ALA A 271 14.28 4.21 1.30
N PHE A 272 14.38 3.15 2.10
CA PHE A 272 13.28 2.53 2.79
C PHE A 272 13.62 2.31 4.25
N TYR A 273 12.57 2.36 5.03
CA TYR A 273 12.55 2.21 6.45
C TYR A 273 12.02 0.80 6.76
N ASP A 274 12.93 -0.12 7.05
CA ASP A 274 12.64 -1.54 7.28
C ASP A 274 11.81 -1.74 8.57
N ILE A 275 10.62 -2.33 8.43
CA ILE A 275 9.70 -2.55 9.55
C ILE A 275 9.84 -3.99 10.02
N VAL A 276 10.28 -4.18 11.26
CA VAL A 276 10.71 -5.51 11.74
C VAL A 276 9.90 -6.01 12.94
N LYS A 277 8.84 -5.29 13.32
CA LYS A 277 7.99 -5.61 14.47
C LYS A 277 6.51 -5.59 14.11
N GLY A 278 5.81 -6.59 14.61
CA GLY A 278 4.37 -6.77 14.41
C GLY A 278 4.03 -7.89 13.44
N LYS A 279 2.73 -8.15 13.31
CA LYS A 279 2.16 -9.25 12.54
C LYS A 279 0.73 -8.91 12.12
N ASN A 280 0.22 -9.58 11.09
CA ASN A 280 -1.11 -9.29 10.54
C ASN A 280 -2.15 -10.39 10.77
N ASN A 281 -2.16 -11.00 11.94
CA ASN A 281 -3.08 -12.10 12.26
C ASN A 281 -4.45 -11.64 12.80
N CYS A 282 -4.73 -10.34 12.89
CA CYS A 282 -6.00 -9.81 13.42
C CYS A 282 -6.78 -9.05 12.33
N ASN A 283 -8.02 -8.64 12.62
CA ASN A 283 -8.89 -7.90 11.70
C ASN A 283 -9.60 -6.71 12.37
N THR A 284 -10.37 -5.94 11.61
CA THR A 284 -11.08 -4.74 12.11
C THR A 284 -12.09 -4.98 13.23
N GLN A 285 -12.44 -6.24 13.51
CA GLN A 285 -13.32 -6.64 14.62
C GLN A 285 -12.53 -7.09 15.85
N SER A 286 -11.22 -6.79 15.90
CA SER A 286 -10.29 -7.23 16.95
C SER A 286 -10.20 -8.76 17.11
N VAL A 287 -10.56 -9.52 16.08
CA VAL A 287 -10.47 -10.99 16.09
C VAL A 287 -9.11 -11.43 15.57
N CYS A 288 -8.30 -12.04 16.43
CA CYS A 288 -6.97 -12.54 16.09
C CYS A 288 -6.96 -14.04 15.78
N CYS A 289 -6.56 -14.38 14.56
CA CYS A 289 -6.37 -15.74 14.10
C CYS A 289 -5.11 -16.39 14.65
N PRO A 290 -5.06 -17.73 14.74
CA PRO A 290 -3.87 -18.43 15.24
C PRO A 290 -2.60 -18.18 14.43
N TYR A 291 -2.75 -17.84 13.15
CA TYR A 291 -1.64 -17.62 12.23
C TYR A 291 -1.83 -16.32 11.45
N GLY A 292 -0.71 -15.69 11.12
CA GLY A 292 -0.57 -14.57 10.19
C GLY A 292 0.89 -14.46 9.79
N PHE A 293 1.23 -13.48 8.97
CA PHE A 293 2.63 -13.19 8.65
C PHE A 293 3.23 -12.24 9.68
N GLU A 294 4.53 -12.37 9.92
CA GLU A 294 5.28 -11.49 10.81
C GLU A 294 6.22 -10.61 10.00
N ALA A 295 6.36 -9.37 10.46
CA ALA A 295 7.36 -8.43 9.96
C ALA A 295 8.78 -8.87 10.38
N GLN A 296 9.75 -8.73 9.49
CA GLN A 296 11.13 -9.19 9.69
C GLN A 296 12.09 -8.36 8.85
N LYS A 297 13.39 -8.43 9.17
CA LYS A 297 14.42 -7.72 8.39
C LYS A 297 14.32 -7.98 6.88
N GLY A 298 14.22 -6.90 6.11
CA GLY A 298 14.06 -6.91 4.66
C GLY A 298 12.59 -7.09 4.26
N TYR A 299 12.36 -7.58 3.04
CA TYR A 299 10.99 -7.75 2.58
C TYR A 299 10.19 -8.74 3.45
N ASP A 300 8.96 -8.36 3.79
CA ASP A 300 7.96 -9.25 4.35
C ASP A 300 6.55 -9.01 3.73
N PRO A 301 5.64 -10.00 3.75
CA PRO A 301 4.29 -9.87 3.21
C PRO A 301 3.32 -9.22 4.21
N VAL A 302 3.81 -8.26 5.01
CA VAL A 302 3.02 -7.43 5.92
C VAL A 302 3.24 -5.94 5.63
N THR A 303 4.50 -5.54 5.46
CA THR A 303 4.94 -4.15 5.24
C THR A 303 5.74 -3.97 3.95
N GLY A 304 5.94 -5.05 3.20
CA GLY A 304 6.62 -5.02 1.93
C GLY A 304 8.11 -4.75 2.11
N ILE A 305 8.65 -3.85 1.30
CA ILE A 305 10.03 -3.36 1.41
C ILE A 305 10.24 -2.51 2.67
N GLY A 306 9.16 -1.94 3.23
CA GLY A 306 9.21 -0.97 4.32
C GLY A 306 8.60 0.37 3.93
N SER A 307 8.65 1.33 4.86
CA SER A 307 8.10 2.67 4.61
C SER A 307 9.04 3.54 3.82
N ILE A 308 8.50 4.49 3.06
CA ILE A 308 9.31 5.28 2.12
C ILE A 308 10.06 6.41 2.80
N ASN A 309 11.36 6.54 2.50
CA ASN A 309 12.11 7.76 2.77
C ASN A 309 11.98 8.70 1.57
N HIS A 310 10.97 9.58 1.59
CA HIS A 310 10.63 10.43 0.45
C HIS A 310 11.78 11.34 0.02
N GLU A 311 12.54 11.92 0.95
CA GLU A 311 13.67 12.80 0.62
C GLU A 311 14.72 12.06 -0.22
N LEU A 312 15.07 10.84 0.19
CA LEU A 312 16.06 10.06 -0.53
C LEU A 312 15.49 9.50 -1.84
N LEU A 313 14.24 9.05 -1.86
CA LEU A 313 13.58 8.64 -3.11
C LEU A 313 13.51 9.80 -4.11
N MET A 314 13.15 11.01 -3.66
CA MET A 314 13.12 12.21 -4.50
C MET A 314 14.48 12.44 -5.14
N LYS A 315 15.56 12.38 -4.36
CA LYS A 315 16.92 12.53 -4.87
C LYS A 315 17.26 11.45 -5.90
N LEU A 316 17.17 10.16 -5.52
CA LEU A 316 17.53 9.03 -6.37
C LEU A 316 16.71 8.96 -7.68
N LEU A 317 15.46 9.42 -7.63
CA LEU A 317 14.54 9.37 -8.77
C LEU A 317 14.51 10.66 -9.58
N THR A 318 15.35 11.66 -9.28
CA THR A 318 15.43 12.91 -10.05
C THR A 318 16.85 13.25 -10.51
N GLU A 319 17.84 12.44 -10.15
CA GLU A 319 19.19 12.51 -10.73
C GLU A 319 19.17 12.21 -12.24
N LYS A 320 19.98 12.96 -13.01
CA LYS A 320 20.12 12.83 -14.47
C LYS A 320 21.25 11.89 -14.84
#